data_AF-A0AAW2D9M0-F1
#
_entry.id   AF-A0AAW2D9M0-F1
#
_cell.length_a   1.000
_cell.length_b   1.000
_cell.length_c   1.000
_cell.angle_alpha   90.00
_cell.angle_beta   90.00
_cell.angle_gamma   90.00
#
_symmetry.space_group_name_H-M   'P 1'
#
loop_
_entity.id
_entity.type
_entity.pdbx_description
1 polymer ?
#
loop_
_entity_poly.entity_id
_entity_poly.type
_entity_poly.pdbx_seq_one_letter_code
_entity_poly.pdbx_strand_id
1 'polypeptide(L)'
;MAFFTLKLSIFFLVLPVVQGKASCDYDATAEKYLLEDLNLYRMSLNLPNFTENNNAACLANNIASQLKNETCKNAFHYSSTIGTKPNVTEYDKLMDGCDIKENHTVQGVILPVCVPRLDPFLVLSNYTTPQYAKYLKNSNYTGIGIGSEDNWMVVVLSTNTSTGNFSGAASLIANVHMATAEKYLLEDLNLYRMSLNLSNFTENNNAACLANNIASQLKNETCKNAFHFSSTPGTKPNVIEYDKLLDGYDIK
;
A
#
# COMPACT_ATOMS: atom_id res chain seq x y z
N MET A 1 -51.18 -15.79 58.88
CA MET A 1 -50.58 -14.93 57.83
C MET A 1 -49.08 -15.11 57.87
N ALA A 2 -48.49 -15.78 56.88
CA ALA A 2 -47.05 -15.84 56.69
C ALA A 2 -46.80 -16.07 55.20
N PHE A 3 -46.49 -14.99 54.48
CA PHE A 3 -46.16 -15.02 53.07
C PHE A 3 -44.68 -15.39 52.92
N PHE A 4 -44.39 -16.59 52.40
CA PHE A 4 -43.05 -16.94 51.93
C PHE A 4 -42.81 -16.18 50.61
N THR A 5 -42.00 -15.13 50.65
CA THR A 5 -41.54 -14.44 49.45
C THR A 5 -40.27 -15.13 48.95
N LEU A 6 -40.42 -15.92 47.88
CA LEU A 6 -39.31 -16.55 47.18
C LEU A 6 -38.55 -15.46 46.40
N LYS A 7 -37.42 -14.98 46.95
CA LYS A 7 -36.54 -14.04 46.24
C LYS A 7 -35.79 -14.79 45.15
N LEU A 8 -36.30 -14.72 43.92
CA LEU A 8 -35.62 -15.16 42.72
C LEU A 8 -34.43 -14.22 42.46
N SER A 9 -33.24 -14.63 42.92
CA SER A 9 -32.00 -13.91 42.65
C SER A 9 -31.60 -14.12 41.19
N ILE A 10 -32.05 -13.24 40.31
CA ILE A 10 -31.61 -13.19 38.92
C ILE A 10 -30.20 -12.60 38.93
N PHE A 11 -29.20 -13.48 38.89
CA PHE A 11 -27.82 -13.11 38.59
C PHE A 11 -27.79 -12.65 37.13
N PHE A 12 -27.95 -11.35 36.89
CA PHE A 12 -27.64 -10.76 35.59
C PHE A 12 -26.13 -10.93 35.37
N LEU A 13 -25.75 -12.01 34.69
CA LEU A 13 -24.51 -12.08 33.93
C LEU A 13 -24.63 -11.01 32.83
N VAL A 14 -24.30 -9.77 33.20
CA VAL A 14 -23.89 -8.74 32.26
C VAL A 14 -22.60 -9.26 31.63
N LEU A 15 -22.75 -10.06 30.58
CA LEU A 15 -21.71 -10.17 29.58
C LEU A 15 -21.39 -8.73 29.18
N PRO A 16 -20.14 -8.27 29.28
CA PRO A 16 -19.78 -7.06 28.58
C PRO A 16 -20.08 -7.38 27.12
N VAL A 17 -21.13 -6.75 26.58
CA VAL A 17 -21.22 -6.53 25.15
C VAL A 17 -20.00 -5.68 24.87
N VAL A 18 -18.90 -6.36 24.54
CA VAL A 18 -17.78 -5.75 23.86
C VAL A 18 -18.41 -5.25 22.57
N GLN A 19 -18.83 -3.99 22.60
CA GLN A 19 -18.93 -3.19 21.40
C GLN A 19 -17.50 -3.10 20.89
N GLY A 20 -17.06 -4.17 20.23
CA GLY A 20 -16.04 -4.09 19.22
C GLY A 20 -16.63 -3.16 18.17
N LYS A 21 -16.40 -1.86 18.35
CA LYS A 21 -16.22 -1.01 17.19
C LYS A 21 -15.12 -1.71 16.42
N ALA A 22 -15.51 -2.40 15.34
CA ALA A 22 -14.61 -2.62 14.24
C ALA A 22 -14.17 -1.20 13.82
N SER A 23 -13.09 -0.74 14.44
CA SER A 23 -12.30 0.33 13.86
C SER A 23 -11.83 -0.25 12.55
N CYS A 24 -12.28 0.32 11.44
CA CYS A 24 -11.68 0.06 10.15
C CYS A 24 -10.22 0.47 10.30
N ASP A 25 -9.36 -0.51 10.52
CA ASP A 25 -7.92 -0.37 10.55
C ASP A 25 -7.48 -0.14 9.11
N TYR A 26 -7.60 1.12 8.67
CA TYR A 26 -7.34 1.58 7.30
C TYR A 26 -5.84 1.78 7.03
N ASP A 27 -5.00 1.60 8.05
CA ASP A 27 -3.60 2.02 8.02
C ASP A 27 -2.67 0.90 7.51
N ALA A 28 -2.83 -0.32 8.03
CA ALA A 28 -1.99 -1.46 7.61
C ALA A 28 -2.27 -1.95 6.16
N THR A 29 -3.41 -1.60 5.56
CA THR A 29 -3.77 -2.03 4.21
C THR A 29 -3.13 -1.16 3.13
N ALA A 30 -3.11 0.16 3.32
CA ALA A 30 -2.55 1.10 2.34
C ALA A 30 -1.04 0.90 2.16
N GLU A 31 -0.30 0.69 3.25
CA GLU A 31 1.14 0.39 3.23
C GLU A 31 1.43 -0.90 2.43
N LYS A 32 0.62 -1.94 2.64
CA LYS A 32 0.76 -3.22 1.93
C LYS A 32 0.51 -3.06 0.44
N TYR A 33 -0.55 -2.36 0.04
CA TYR A 33 -0.85 -2.12 -1.39
C TYR A 33 0.25 -1.31 -2.06
N LEU A 34 0.77 -0.29 -1.40
CA LEU A 34 1.89 0.46 -1.93
C LEU A 34 3.15 -0.41 -2.08
N LEU A 35 3.47 -1.28 -1.12
CA LEU A 35 4.61 -2.19 -1.25
C LEU A 35 4.49 -3.10 -2.47
N GLU A 36 3.31 -3.67 -2.69
CA GLU A 36 3.03 -4.53 -3.84
C GLU A 36 3.17 -3.76 -5.15
N ASP A 37 2.59 -2.56 -5.25
CA ASP A 37 2.71 -1.70 -6.43
C ASP A 37 4.14 -1.26 -6.73
N LEU A 38 4.92 -0.90 -5.70
CA LEU A 38 6.33 -0.55 -5.85
C LEU A 38 7.17 -1.76 -6.31
N ASN A 39 6.83 -2.97 -5.86
CA ASN A 39 7.45 -4.19 -6.34
C ASN A 39 7.07 -4.49 -7.80
N LEU A 40 5.81 -4.33 -8.19
CA LEU A 40 5.39 -4.44 -9.59
C LEU A 40 6.12 -3.42 -10.47
N TYR A 41 6.27 -2.18 -10.00
CA TYR A 41 7.06 -1.16 -10.68
C TYR A 41 8.52 -1.60 -10.89
N ARG A 42 9.17 -2.16 -9.86
CA ARG A 42 10.53 -2.69 -9.96
C ARG A 42 10.65 -3.89 -10.88
N MET A 43 9.70 -4.82 -10.83
CA MET A 43 9.63 -5.96 -11.75
C MET A 43 9.55 -5.50 -13.20
N SER A 44 8.75 -4.46 -13.49
CA SER A 44 8.64 -3.89 -14.86
C SER A 44 9.98 -3.34 -15.39
N LEU A 45 10.91 -3.06 -14.49
CA LEU A 45 12.27 -2.57 -14.76
C LEU A 45 13.33 -3.68 -14.65
N ASN A 46 12.93 -4.95 -14.48
CA ASN A 46 13.79 -6.10 -14.22
C ASN A 46 14.65 -5.97 -12.95
N LEU A 47 14.14 -5.28 -11.93
CA LEU A 47 14.78 -5.16 -10.62
C LEU A 47 14.17 -6.13 -9.61
N PRO A 48 14.95 -6.66 -8.64
CA PRO A 48 14.42 -7.47 -7.56
C PRO A 48 13.43 -6.70 -6.70
N ASN A 49 12.44 -7.39 -6.15
CA ASN A 49 11.53 -6.85 -5.16
C ASN A 49 12.30 -6.32 -3.93
N PHE A 50 11.71 -5.34 -3.26
CA PHE A 50 12.13 -4.97 -1.92
C PHE A 50 11.75 -6.06 -0.92
N THR A 51 12.59 -6.22 0.10
CA THR A 51 12.30 -7.01 1.30
C THR A 51 11.84 -6.07 2.42
N GLU A 52 10.81 -6.43 3.18
CA GLU A 52 10.38 -5.62 4.31
C GLU A 52 11.49 -5.45 5.36
N ASN A 53 11.56 -4.26 5.95
CA ASN A 53 12.47 -3.89 7.02
C ASN A 53 11.66 -3.25 8.16
N ASN A 54 11.43 -4.03 9.23
CA ASN A 54 10.56 -3.64 10.33
C ASN A 54 11.00 -2.36 11.04
N ASN A 55 12.31 -2.13 11.14
CA ASN A 55 12.82 -0.91 11.79
C ASN A 55 12.63 0.30 10.87
N ALA A 56 12.87 0.13 9.57
CA ALA A 56 12.56 1.16 8.60
C ALA A 56 11.05 1.48 8.59
N ALA A 57 10.18 0.48 8.74
CA ALA A 57 8.73 0.66 8.84
C ALA A 57 8.33 1.38 10.14
N CYS A 58 8.91 1.01 11.27
CA CYS A 58 8.74 1.73 12.53
C CYS A 58 9.13 3.21 12.39
N LEU A 59 10.29 3.50 11.77
CA LEU A 59 10.73 4.87 11.55
C LEU A 59 9.78 5.62 10.60
N ALA A 60 9.31 4.96 9.55
CA ALA A 60 8.34 5.53 8.62
C ALA A 60 7.04 5.94 9.35
N ASN A 61 6.52 5.07 10.22
CA ASN A 61 5.33 5.34 11.05
C ASN A 61 5.55 6.49 12.02
N ASN A 62 6.69 6.52 12.72
CA ASN A 62 7.04 7.61 13.62
C ASN A 62 7.13 8.96 12.88
N ILE A 63 7.69 8.97 11.67
CA ILE A 63 7.74 10.17 10.84
C ILE A 63 6.34 10.58 10.36
N ALA A 64 5.53 9.65 9.86
CA ALA A 64 4.16 9.95 9.41
C ALA A 64 3.33 10.53 10.56
N SER A 65 3.41 9.91 11.75
CA SER A 65 2.81 10.39 12.99
C SER A 65 3.26 11.80 13.38
N GLN A 66 4.54 12.11 13.22
CA GLN A 66 5.10 13.45 13.48
C GLN A 66 4.59 14.49 12.48
N LEU A 67 4.33 14.09 11.23
CA LEU A 67 3.91 14.97 10.15
C LEU A 67 2.39 15.13 10.03
N LYS A 68 1.58 14.34 10.72
CA LYS A 68 0.11 14.31 10.52
C LYS A 68 -0.62 15.65 10.57
N ASN A 69 -0.12 16.58 11.38
CA ASN A 69 -0.67 17.92 11.52
C ASN A 69 -0.02 18.95 10.57
N GLU A 70 1.05 18.56 9.86
CA GLU A 70 1.70 19.39 8.85
C GLU A 70 0.88 19.44 7.57
N THR A 71 0.90 20.60 6.92
CA THR A 71 0.22 20.76 5.63
C THR A 71 0.98 20.02 4.54
N CYS A 72 0.29 19.48 3.52
CA CYS A 72 0.95 18.86 2.36
C CYS A 72 1.82 19.82 1.53
N LYS A 73 1.92 21.11 1.88
CA LYS A 73 2.78 22.06 1.19
C LYS A 73 4.23 21.64 1.37
N ASN A 74 4.93 21.44 0.25
CA ASN A 74 6.35 21.05 0.21
C ASN A 74 6.66 19.73 0.93
N ALA A 75 5.84 18.69 0.77
CA ALA A 75 6.11 17.37 1.36
C ALA A 75 7.55 16.84 1.14
N PHE A 76 8.12 17.12 -0.04
CA PHE A 76 9.51 16.77 -0.37
C PHE A 76 10.58 17.41 0.53
N HIS A 77 10.25 18.49 1.24
CA HIS A 77 11.16 19.15 2.19
C HIS A 77 11.50 18.25 3.38
N TYR A 78 10.65 17.29 3.70
CA TYR A 78 10.87 16.29 4.75
C TYR A 78 11.67 15.08 4.27
N SER A 79 12.03 15.02 2.98
CA SER A 79 12.83 13.91 2.42
C SER A 79 14.26 13.94 2.92
N SER A 80 14.93 12.79 2.86
CA SER A 80 16.38 12.70 3.03
C SER A 80 17.07 12.26 1.74
N THR A 81 18.33 12.66 1.63
CA THR A 81 19.29 12.11 0.66
C THR A 81 20.36 11.31 1.41
N ILE A 82 21.11 10.49 0.68
CA ILE A 82 22.22 9.71 1.25
C ILE A 82 23.14 10.64 2.06
N GLY A 83 23.43 10.25 3.31
CA GLY A 83 24.30 10.99 4.22
C GLY A 83 23.67 12.24 4.85
N THR A 84 22.36 12.48 4.69
CA THR A 84 21.66 13.63 5.27
C THR A 84 20.50 13.19 6.16
N LYS A 85 20.25 13.95 7.23
CA LYS A 85 19.04 13.78 8.06
C LYS A 85 17.84 14.43 7.38
N PRO A 86 16.63 13.85 7.48
CA PRO A 86 15.42 14.51 6.99
C PRO A 86 15.13 15.75 7.84
N ASN A 87 14.41 16.73 7.28
CA ASN A 87 13.98 17.90 8.01
C ASN A 87 12.73 17.63 8.87
N VAL A 88 12.82 16.63 9.75
CA VAL A 88 11.75 16.22 10.66
C VAL A 88 12.17 16.56 12.08
N THR A 89 11.29 17.27 12.80
CA THR A 89 11.52 17.65 14.20
C THR A 89 11.73 16.40 15.06
N GLU A 90 12.73 16.43 15.93
CA GLU A 90 13.07 15.32 16.84
C GLU A 90 13.41 13.99 16.15
N TYR A 91 13.92 14.03 14.91
CA TYR A 91 14.29 12.84 14.13
C TYR A 91 15.14 11.82 14.91
N ASP A 92 16.13 12.28 15.70
CA ASP A 92 16.97 11.38 16.50
C ASP A 92 16.14 10.58 17.53
N LYS A 93 15.12 11.20 18.15
CA LYS A 93 14.20 10.51 19.06
C LYS A 93 13.28 9.52 18.33
N LEU A 94 12.88 9.83 17.09
CA LEU A 94 12.07 8.93 16.27
C LEU A 94 12.86 7.66 15.90
N MET A 95 14.16 7.79 15.65
CA MET A 95 15.07 6.65 15.44
C MET A 95 15.27 5.84 16.73
N ASP A 96 15.52 6.53 17.85
CA ASP A 96 15.69 5.89 19.16
C ASP A 96 14.44 5.08 19.54
N GLY A 97 13.25 5.59 19.25
CA GLY A 97 11.98 4.89 19.45
C GLY A 97 11.81 3.60 18.63
N CYS A 98 12.66 3.38 17.63
CA CYS A 98 12.71 2.18 16.79
C CYS A 98 14.01 1.37 16.98
N ASP A 99 14.78 1.68 18.02
CA ASP A 99 16.09 1.08 18.31
C ASP A 99 17.10 1.21 17.15
N ILE A 100 16.95 2.24 16.30
CA ILE A 100 17.84 2.50 15.16
C ILE A 100 19.00 3.38 15.62
N LYS A 101 20.22 2.92 15.36
CA LYS A 101 21.44 3.71 15.58
C LYS A 101 21.78 4.55 14.35
N GLU A 102 22.23 5.79 14.57
CA GLU A 102 22.51 6.78 13.52
C GLU A 102 23.38 6.25 12.38
N ASN A 103 24.45 5.52 12.70
CA ASN A 103 25.38 4.98 11.71
C ASN A 103 24.77 3.93 10.77
N HIS A 104 23.59 3.38 11.07
CA HIS A 104 22.88 2.41 10.22
C HIS A 104 21.93 3.05 9.20
N THR A 105 21.85 4.38 9.17
CA THR A 105 20.89 5.13 8.32
C THR A 105 21.54 5.86 7.14
N VAL A 106 22.87 5.99 7.16
CA VAL A 106 23.66 6.85 6.25
C VAL A 106 23.39 6.54 4.77
N GLN A 107 23.26 5.26 4.42
CA GLN A 107 23.03 4.83 3.04
C GLN A 107 21.55 4.57 2.72
N GLY A 108 20.64 4.87 3.65
CA GLY A 108 19.20 4.87 3.43
C GLY A 108 18.67 6.17 2.86
N VAL A 109 17.41 6.17 2.46
CA VAL A 109 16.67 7.39 2.08
C VAL A 109 15.24 7.35 2.62
N ILE A 110 14.72 8.53 2.95
CA ILE A 110 13.37 8.74 3.48
C ILE A 110 12.59 9.58 2.48
N LEU A 111 11.47 9.05 2.02
CA LEU A 111 10.70 9.54 0.90
C LEU A 111 9.25 9.79 1.35
N PRO A 112 8.95 10.93 1.98
CA PRO A 112 7.60 11.28 2.36
C PRO A 112 6.81 11.80 1.15
N VAL A 113 5.53 11.44 1.09
CA VAL A 113 4.52 12.03 0.21
C VAL A 113 3.31 12.43 1.05
N CYS A 114 2.60 13.45 0.60
CA CYS A 114 1.36 13.90 1.24
C CYS A 114 0.25 13.95 0.21
N VAL A 115 -0.76 13.08 0.37
CA VAL A 115 -1.88 12.90 -0.54
C VAL A 115 -3.15 12.87 0.28
N PRO A 116 -4.13 13.76 0.02
CA PRO A 116 -5.40 13.73 0.72
C PRO A 116 -6.07 12.35 0.68
N ARG A 117 -6.36 11.77 1.85
CA ARG A 117 -6.95 10.43 2.03
C ARG A 117 -6.11 9.28 1.44
N LEU A 118 -4.82 9.51 1.20
CA LEU A 118 -3.90 8.49 0.67
C LEU A 118 -4.43 7.79 -0.59
N ASP A 119 -4.98 8.57 -1.53
CA ASP A 119 -5.44 8.03 -2.82
C ASP A 119 -4.35 7.15 -3.47
N PRO A 120 -4.60 5.84 -3.68
CA PRO A 120 -3.55 4.89 -4.04
C PRO A 120 -2.82 5.25 -5.33
N PHE A 121 -3.57 5.71 -6.34
CA PHE A 121 -3.00 6.10 -7.63
C PHE A 121 -2.10 7.33 -7.50
N LEU A 122 -2.53 8.36 -6.76
CA LEU A 122 -1.74 9.55 -6.52
C LEU A 122 -0.51 9.27 -5.66
N VAL A 123 -0.61 8.38 -4.67
CA VAL A 123 0.52 7.93 -3.85
C VAL A 123 1.56 7.24 -4.73
N LEU A 124 1.16 6.22 -5.51
CA LEU A 124 2.06 5.52 -6.43
C LEU A 124 2.67 6.46 -7.47
N SER A 125 1.87 7.37 -8.04
CA SER A 125 2.35 8.36 -9.00
C SER A 125 3.42 9.27 -8.39
N ASN A 126 3.26 9.72 -7.14
CA ASN A 126 4.27 10.55 -6.47
C ASN A 126 5.61 9.83 -6.32
N TYR A 127 5.60 8.55 -5.93
CA TYR A 127 6.81 7.74 -5.81
C TYR A 127 7.48 7.44 -7.16
N THR A 128 6.70 7.29 -8.23
CA THR A 128 7.19 6.99 -9.57
C THR A 128 7.55 8.23 -10.40
N THR A 129 7.40 9.44 -9.85
CA THR A 129 7.94 10.68 -10.45
C THR A 129 9.48 10.71 -10.42
N PRO A 130 10.16 11.51 -11.29
CA PRO A 130 11.61 11.57 -11.33
C PRO A 130 12.31 11.86 -10.00
N GLN A 131 11.64 12.59 -9.09
CA GLN A 131 12.18 12.96 -7.78
C GLN A 131 12.55 11.74 -6.93
N TYR A 132 11.67 10.72 -6.89
CA TYR A 132 11.84 9.51 -6.09
C TYR A 132 12.13 8.25 -6.91
N ALA A 133 11.69 8.21 -8.18
CA ALA A 133 11.94 7.07 -9.05
C ALA A 133 13.42 6.73 -9.21
N LYS A 134 14.32 7.71 -9.08
CA LYS A 134 15.78 7.47 -9.09
C LYS A 134 16.24 6.50 -7.98
N TYR A 135 15.58 6.50 -6.83
CA TYR A 135 15.88 5.58 -5.73
C TYR A 135 15.21 4.23 -5.95
N LEU A 136 13.95 4.21 -6.42
CA LEU A 136 13.24 2.98 -6.75
C LEU A 136 13.90 2.18 -7.88
N LYS A 137 14.56 2.86 -8.81
CA LYS A 137 15.33 2.28 -9.93
C LYS A 137 16.73 1.80 -9.52
N ASN A 138 17.18 2.11 -8.31
CA ASN A 138 18.52 1.77 -7.87
C ASN A 138 18.51 0.40 -7.16
N SER A 139 19.29 -0.54 -7.68
CA SER A 139 19.42 -1.91 -7.17
C SER A 139 20.14 -1.99 -5.82
N ASN A 140 20.83 -0.94 -5.39
CA ASN A 140 21.48 -0.91 -4.07
C ASN A 140 20.46 -0.88 -2.92
N TYR A 141 19.25 -0.39 -3.18
CA TYR A 141 18.15 -0.49 -2.23
C TYR A 141 17.49 -1.85 -2.36
N THR A 142 17.58 -2.61 -1.28
CA THR A 142 17.11 -3.99 -1.19
C THR A 142 16.00 -4.16 -0.18
N GLY A 143 15.87 -3.23 0.78
CA GLY A 143 14.82 -3.26 1.79
C GLY A 143 13.96 -2.01 1.82
N ILE A 144 12.78 -2.13 2.41
CA ILE A 144 11.78 -1.07 2.49
C ILE A 144 11.02 -1.12 3.81
N GLY A 145 10.75 0.05 4.36
CA GLY A 145 9.73 0.27 5.38
C GLY A 145 8.72 1.28 4.87
N ILE A 146 7.45 1.06 5.13
CA ILE A 146 6.36 1.99 4.77
C ILE A 146 5.61 2.32 6.05
N GLY A 147 5.16 3.56 6.15
CA GLY A 147 4.35 4.04 7.26
C GLY A 147 3.34 5.08 6.79
N SER A 148 2.12 5.07 7.33
CA SER A 148 1.13 6.13 7.12
C SER A 148 0.62 6.76 8.40
N GLU A 149 0.08 7.96 8.23
CA GLU A 149 -0.83 8.60 9.18
C GLU A 149 -1.56 9.75 8.47
N ASP A 150 -2.88 9.81 8.62
CA ASP A 150 -3.77 10.77 7.95
C ASP A 150 -3.56 10.88 6.42
N ASN A 151 -2.84 11.91 5.96
CA ASN A 151 -2.57 12.18 4.55
C ASN A 151 -1.12 11.89 4.17
N TRP A 152 -0.30 11.46 5.12
CA TRP A 152 1.12 11.23 4.92
C TRP A 152 1.39 9.76 4.71
N MET A 153 2.18 9.47 3.67
CA MET A 153 2.79 8.17 3.48
C MET A 153 4.30 8.37 3.39
N VAL A 154 5.05 7.56 4.13
CA VAL A 154 6.50 7.64 4.19
C VAL A 154 7.08 6.31 3.75
N VAL A 155 7.95 6.33 2.73
CA VAL A 155 8.75 5.18 2.34
C VAL A 155 10.19 5.39 2.81
N VAL A 156 10.73 4.43 3.53
CA VAL A 156 12.14 4.37 3.94
C VAL A 156 12.81 3.24 3.17
N LEU A 157 13.79 3.56 2.32
CA LEU A 157 14.54 2.55 1.58
C LEU A 157 15.85 2.24 2.29
N SER A 158 16.11 0.95 2.50
CA SER A 158 17.32 0.44 3.12
C SER A 158 18.19 -0.33 2.12
N THR A 159 19.48 -0.39 2.42
CA THR A 159 20.46 -1.22 1.70
C THR A 159 20.83 -2.44 2.55
N ASN A 160 21.58 -3.37 1.99
CA ASN A 160 22.14 -4.52 2.71
C ASN A 160 23.45 -4.22 3.46
N THR A 161 23.92 -2.96 3.42
CA THR A 161 25.16 -2.54 4.07
C THR A 161 24.95 -2.31 5.56
N SER A 162 26.00 -2.47 6.36
CA SER A 162 25.96 -2.15 7.80
C SER A 162 25.59 -0.69 8.09
N THR A 163 25.80 0.21 7.13
CA THR A 163 25.55 1.66 7.25
C THR A 163 24.23 2.14 6.64
N GLY A 164 23.39 1.23 6.14
CA GLY A 164 22.11 1.58 5.53
C GLY A 164 21.02 0.54 5.73
N ASN A 165 21.20 -0.40 6.65
CA ASN A 165 20.25 -1.49 6.91
C ASN A 165 19.21 -1.16 8.00
N PHE A 166 19.32 -0.01 8.67
CA PHE A 166 18.44 0.38 9.78
C PHE A 166 18.35 -0.69 10.89
N SER A 167 19.40 -1.48 11.10
CA SER A 167 19.37 -2.55 12.10
C SER A 167 19.29 -2.01 13.53
N GLY A 168 18.50 -2.70 14.36
CA GLY A 168 18.12 -2.39 15.74
C GLY A 168 17.53 -3.64 16.41
N ALA A 169 17.03 -3.56 17.64
CA ALA A 169 16.31 -4.69 18.23
C ALA A 169 15.06 -5.00 17.38
N ALA A 170 14.75 -6.27 17.15
CA ALA A 170 13.69 -6.66 16.20
C ALA A 170 12.31 -6.17 16.67
N SER A 171 11.72 -5.22 15.93
CA SER A 171 10.30 -4.91 16.07
C SER A 171 9.45 -6.02 15.43
N LEU A 172 8.51 -6.58 16.19
CA LEU A 172 7.60 -7.63 15.75
C LEU A 172 6.40 -7.00 15.01
N ILE A 173 6.50 -6.87 13.69
CA ILE A 173 5.33 -6.62 12.84
C ILE A 173 5.00 -7.94 12.13
N ALA A 174 3.71 -8.30 12.14
CA ALA A 174 3.23 -9.60 11.70
C ALA A 174 3.21 -9.70 10.16
N ASN A 175 3.95 -10.67 9.61
CA ASN A 175 3.86 -11.04 8.21
C ASN A 175 2.46 -11.60 7.91
N VAL A 176 1.69 -10.96 7.02
CA VAL A 176 0.41 -11.49 6.53
C VAL A 176 0.50 -11.76 5.02
N HIS A 177 0.24 -13.02 4.68
CA HIS A 177 0.27 -13.64 3.36
C HIS A 177 -0.17 -12.78 2.16
N MET A 178 0.54 -12.99 1.04
CA MET A 178 0.20 -12.60 -0.34
C MET A 178 -1.25 -12.93 -0.70
N ALA A 179 -2.00 -11.96 -1.20
CA ALA A 179 -3.12 -12.25 -2.10
C ALA A 179 -2.71 -11.95 -3.55
N THR A 180 -3.51 -12.40 -4.51
CA THR A 180 -3.21 -12.33 -5.93
C THR A 180 -3.58 -10.96 -6.53
N ALA A 181 -2.75 -10.46 -7.45
CA ALA A 181 -2.83 -9.12 -8.06
C ALA A 181 -4.21 -8.71 -8.62
N GLU A 182 -5.02 -9.67 -9.07
CA GLU A 182 -6.36 -9.43 -9.63
C GLU A 182 -7.36 -8.88 -8.60
N LYS A 183 -7.24 -9.30 -7.33
CA LYS A 183 -8.16 -8.88 -6.27
C LYS A 183 -7.90 -7.44 -5.83
N TYR A 184 -6.64 -7.00 -5.89
CA TYR A 184 -6.23 -5.66 -5.48
C TYR A 184 -6.67 -4.58 -6.45
N LEU A 185 -6.53 -4.82 -7.76
CA LEU A 185 -6.97 -3.84 -8.75
C LEU A 185 -8.46 -3.49 -8.61
N LEU A 186 -9.32 -4.48 -8.33
CA LEU A 186 -10.75 -4.22 -8.11
C LEU A 186 -11.00 -3.41 -6.84
N GLU A 187 -10.25 -3.68 -5.77
CA GLU A 187 -10.34 -2.95 -4.50
C GLU A 187 -9.87 -1.50 -4.66
N ASP A 188 -8.74 -1.26 -5.32
CA ASP A 188 -8.21 0.08 -5.59
C ASP A 188 -9.13 0.90 -6.50
N LEU A 189 -9.67 0.28 -7.55
CA LEU A 189 -10.67 0.92 -8.41
C LEU A 189 -11.94 1.29 -7.63
N ASN A 190 -12.34 0.46 -6.67
CA ASN A 190 -13.48 0.73 -5.81
C ASN A 190 -13.19 1.86 -4.81
N LEU A 191 -11.99 1.91 -4.22
CA LEU A 191 -11.55 3.04 -3.38
C LEU A 191 -11.57 4.36 -4.18
N TYR A 192 -11.03 4.35 -5.40
CA TYR A 192 -11.08 5.54 -6.28
C TYR A 192 -12.51 5.96 -6.60
N ARG A 193 -13.42 5.01 -6.90
CA ARG A 193 -14.84 5.30 -7.16
C ARG A 193 -15.55 5.87 -5.94
N MET A 194 -15.32 5.33 -4.75
CA MET A 194 -15.82 5.90 -3.50
C MET A 194 -15.34 7.34 -3.32
N SER A 195 -14.08 7.62 -3.66
CA SER A 195 -13.51 8.96 -3.59
C SER A 195 -14.27 10.00 -4.45
N LEU A 196 -14.93 9.52 -5.52
CA LEU A 196 -15.75 10.28 -6.46
C LEU A 196 -17.26 10.18 -6.20
N ASN A 197 -17.69 9.60 -5.07
CA ASN A 197 -19.09 9.29 -4.74
C ASN A 197 -19.79 8.38 -5.78
N LEU A 198 -19.05 7.47 -6.41
CA LEU A 198 -19.58 6.48 -7.34
C LEU A 198 -19.78 5.13 -6.63
N SER A 199 -20.74 4.34 -7.12
CA SER A 199 -20.97 2.98 -6.63
C SER A 199 -19.79 2.06 -6.94
N ASN A 200 -19.50 1.10 -6.07
CA ASN A 200 -18.46 0.09 -6.32
C ASN A 200 -18.78 -0.74 -7.57
N PHE A 201 -17.73 -1.12 -8.29
CA PHE A 201 -17.76 -2.26 -9.18
C PHE A 201 -17.98 -3.56 -8.40
N THR A 202 -18.75 -4.44 -9.01
CA THR A 202 -18.92 -5.83 -8.58
C THR A 202 -18.26 -6.74 -9.61
N GLU A 203 -17.65 -7.82 -9.14
CA GLU A 203 -17.05 -8.80 -10.02
C GLU A 203 -18.10 -9.47 -10.92
N ASN A 204 -17.75 -9.65 -12.18
CA ASN A 204 -18.56 -10.38 -13.15
C ASN A 204 -17.70 -11.49 -13.74
N ASN A 205 -18.07 -12.75 -13.45
CA ASN A 205 -17.27 -13.91 -13.84
C ASN A 205 -17.03 -14.02 -15.36
N ASN A 206 -18.01 -13.59 -16.17
CA ASN A 206 -17.86 -13.61 -17.63
C ASN A 206 -16.86 -12.55 -18.10
N ALA A 207 -16.93 -11.35 -17.50
CA ALA A 207 -15.98 -10.28 -17.79
C ALA A 207 -14.56 -10.63 -17.34
N ALA A 208 -14.40 -11.23 -16.15
CA ALA A 208 -13.11 -11.71 -15.64
C ALA A 208 -12.52 -12.80 -16.54
N CYS A 209 -13.34 -13.76 -16.98
CA CYS A 209 -12.89 -14.82 -17.88
C CYS A 209 -12.46 -14.29 -19.26
N LEU A 210 -13.23 -13.37 -19.83
CA LEU A 210 -12.88 -12.69 -21.07
C LEU A 210 -11.56 -11.90 -20.93
N ALA A 211 -11.37 -11.19 -19.82
CA ALA A 211 -10.15 -10.45 -19.53
C ALA A 211 -8.93 -11.39 -19.48
N ASN A 212 -9.05 -12.55 -18.84
CA ASN A 212 -7.97 -13.55 -18.77
C ASN A 212 -7.62 -14.15 -20.15
N ASN A 213 -8.62 -14.39 -21.00
CA ASN A 213 -8.38 -14.87 -22.36
C ASN A 213 -7.66 -13.81 -23.21
N ILE A 214 -8.08 -12.54 -23.11
CA ILE A 214 -7.41 -11.42 -23.78
C ILE A 214 -5.96 -11.30 -23.28
N ALA A 215 -5.74 -11.34 -21.97
CA ALA A 215 -4.39 -11.29 -21.39
C ALA A 215 -3.51 -12.44 -21.88
N SER A 216 -4.05 -13.66 -22.00
CA SER A 216 -3.35 -14.83 -22.55
C SER A 216 -2.94 -14.65 -24.01
N GLN A 217 -3.76 -14.00 -24.84
CA GLN A 217 -3.40 -13.68 -26.21
C GLN A 217 -2.30 -12.61 -26.29
N LEU A 218 -2.31 -11.66 -25.36
CA LEU A 218 -1.33 -10.57 -25.29
C LEU A 218 -0.03 -10.95 -24.56
N LYS A 219 0.12 -12.20 -24.07
CA LYS A 219 1.28 -12.62 -23.26
C LYS A 219 2.64 -12.42 -23.91
N ASN A 220 2.69 -12.39 -25.25
CA ASN A 220 3.91 -12.20 -26.04
C ASN A 220 4.06 -10.77 -26.57
N GLU A 221 3.06 -9.92 -26.35
CA GLU A 221 3.10 -8.51 -26.76
C GLU A 221 3.90 -7.69 -25.76
N THR A 222 4.62 -6.68 -26.26
CA THR A 222 5.30 -5.75 -25.35
C THR A 222 4.31 -4.74 -24.78
N CYS A 223 4.39 -4.47 -23.47
CA CYS A 223 3.47 -3.53 -22.79
C CYS A 223 3.56 -2.06 -23.28
N LYS A 224 4.43 -1.75 -24.25
CA LYS A 224 4.65 -0.39 -24.77
C LYS A 224 3.41 0.22 -25.44
N ASN A 225 2.49 -0.61 -25.94
CA ASN A 225 1.29 -0.18 -26.68
C ASN A 225 -0.02 -0.66 -26.06
N ALA A 226 -0.08 -0.88 -24.74
CA ALA A 226 -1.27 -1.42 -24.07
C ALA A 226 -2.57 -0.64 -24.40
N PHE A 227 -2.47 0.68 -24.57
CA PHE A 227 -3.61 1.54 -24.93
C PHE A 227 -4.21 1.25 -26.32
N HIS A 228 -3.46 0.65 -27.24
CA HIS A 228 -3.95 0.28 -28.58
C HIS A 228 -5.03 -0.82 -28.52
N PHE A 229 -5.03 -1.61 -27.46
CA PHE A 229 -6.01 -2.67 -27.22
C PHE A 229 -7.23 -2.20 -26.42
N SER A 230 -7.26 -0.93 -26.00
CA SER A 230 -8.42 -0.36 -25.30
C SER A 230 -9.63 -0.27 -26.24
N SER A 231 -10.82 -0.37 -25.64
CA SER A 231 -12.09 -0.22 -26.35
C SER A 231 -12.89 0.91 -25.73
N THR A 232 -13.67 1.60 -26.56
CA THR A 232 -14.68 2.53 -26.08
C THR A 232 -16.03 1.82 -25.93
N PRO A 233 -16.88 2.24 -24.98
CA PRO A 233 -18.24 1.69 -24.87
C PRO A 233 -18.97 1.74 -26.22
N GLY A 234 -19.57 0.61 -26.63
CA GLY A 234 -20.25 0.48 -27.91
C GLY A 234 -19.33 0.14 -29.10
N THR A 235 -18.03 -0.03 -28.89
CA THR A 235 -17.08 -0.47 -29.92
C THR A 235 -16.50 -1.84 -29.59
N LYS A 236 -16.19 -2.61 -30.65
CA LYS A 236 -15.51 -3.89 -30.51
C LYS A 236 -14.05 -3.68 -30.08
N PRO A 237 -13.55 -4.39 -29.05
CA PRO A 237 -12.15 -4.35 -28.68
C PRO A 237 -11.20 -4.76 -29.81
N ASN A 238 -10.10 -4.04 -29.92
CA ASN A 238 -9.08 -4.24 -30.94
C ASN A 238 -8.12 -5.37 -30.53
N VAL A 239 -8.65 -6.59 -30.40
CA VAL A 239 -7.92 -7.79 -29.98
C VAL A 239 -8.02 -8.84 -31.09
N ILE A 240 -6.91 -9.54 -31.36
CA ILE A 240 -6.84 -10.59 -32.38
C ILE A 240 -7.88 -11.67 -32.07
N GLU A 241 -8.72 -12.02 -33.03
CA GLU A 241 -9.73 -13.08 -32.88
C GLU A 241 -10.79 -12.84 -31.78
N TYR A 242 -11.11 -11.58 -31.46
CA TYR A 242 -12.13 -11.25 -30.45
C TYR A 242 -13.49 -11.98 -30.65
N ASP A 243 -13.94 -12.18 -31.89
CA ASP A 243 -15.21 -12.90 -32.15
C ASP A 243 -15.13 -14.37 -31.71
N LYS A 244 -13.99 -15.03 -31.91
CA LYS A 244 -13.78 -16.41 -31.45
C LYS A 244 -13.72 -16.52 -29.92
N LEU A 245 -13.32 -15.44 -29.24
CA LEU A 245 -13.36 -15.37 -27.78
C LEU A 245 -14.78 -15.26 -27.24
N LEU A 246 -15.74 -14.78 -28.03
CA LEU A 246 -17.15 -14.68 -27.64
C LEU A 246 -17.93 -15.97 -27.93
N ASP A 247 -17.53 -16.74 -28.95
CA ASP A 247 -18.21 -17.99 -29.34
C ASP A 247 -18.23 -19.07 -28.24
N GLY A 248 -17.43 -18.91 -27.18
CA GLY A 248 -17.40 -19.80 -26.00
C GLY A 248 -18.19 -19.33 -24.78
N TYR A 249 -18.79 -18.12 -24.80
CA TYR A 249 -19.43 -17.52 -23.63
C TYR A 249 -20.77 -16.88 -23.99
N ASP A 250 -21.83 -17.19 -23.23
CA ASP A 250 -23.17 -16.61 -23.41
C ASP A 250 -23.19 -15.17 -22.85
N ILE A 251 -22.48 -14.27 -23.53
CA ILE A 251 -22.43 -12.83 -23.24
C ILE A 251 -23.45 -12.18 -24.17
N LYS A 252 -24.71 -12.13 -23.74
CA LYS A 252 -25.79 -11.35 -24.36
C LYS A 252 -25.94 -9.99 -23.70
#